data_AF-A0A7C3YX97-F1
#
_entry.id   AF-A0A7C3YX97-F1
#
_cell.length_a   1.000
_cell.length_b   1.000
_cell.length_c   1.000
_cell.angle_alpha   90.00
_cell.angle_beta   90.00
_cell.angle_gamma   90.00
#
_symmetry.space_group_name_H-M   'P 1'
#
loop_
_entity.id
_entity.type
_entity.pdbx_description
1 polymer ?
#
loop_
_entity_poly.entity_id
_entity_poly.type
_entity_poly.pdbx_seq_one_letter_code
_entity_poly.pdbx_strand_id
1 'polypeptide(L)' 'NIKLEILKFSHNKLGTRHRAGIAVTNDTDAISLIVSEEAGVVSLCYNGSLEYNLSKENLERRINEILKLENNL' A
#
# COMPACT_ATOMS: atom_id res chain seq x y z
N ASN A 1 8.57 -10.86 -8.27
CA ASN A 1 7.72 -11.32 -9.40
C ASN A 1 6.27 -10.98 -9.04
N ILE A 2 5.79 -9.85 -9.55
CA ILE A 2 4.56 -9.11 -9.16
C ILE A 2 3.32 -10.00 -9.03
N LYS A 3 3.27 -11.03 -9.87
CA LYS A 3 2.18 -12.01 -9.91
C LYS A 3 1.98 -12.72 -8.56
N LEU A 4 3.04 -12.99 -7.80
CA LEU A 4 2.98 -13.73 -6.53
C LEU A 4 2.42 -12.89 -5.37
N GLU A 5 2.52 -11.57 -5.41
CA GLU A 5 2.06 -10.70 -4.32
C GLU A 5 0.59 -10.31 -4.50
N ILE A 6 0.18 -10.06 -5.74
CA ILE A 6 -1.23 -9.90 -6.11
C ILE A 6 -2.03 -11.18 -5.84
N LEU A 7 -1.42 -12.37 -5.98
CA LEU A 7 -2.06 -13.66 -5.69
C LEU A 7 -2.24 -13.96 -4.19
N LYS A 8 -1.49 -13.30 -3.29
CA LYS A 8 -1.64 -13.48 -1.83
C LYS A 8 -2.95 -12.87 -1.31
N PHE A 9 -3.49 -11.88 -2.01
CA PHE A 9 -4.83 -11.36 -1.74
C PHE A 9 -5.83 -12.06 -2.65
N SER A 10 -6.82 -12.72 -2.04
CA SER A 10 -7.94 -13.28 -2.80
C SER A 10 -8.53 -12.21 -3.72
N HIS A 11 -8.70 -12.53 -5.01
CA HIS A 11 -9.16 -11.61 -6.06
C HIS A 11 -10.47 -10.88 -5.69
N ASN A 12 -11.26 -11.44 -4.77
CA ASN A 12 -12.52 -10.87 -4.28
C ASN A 12 -12.36 -9.70 -3.29
N LYS A 13 -11.14 -9.40 -2.80
CA LYS A 13 -10.91 -8.33 -1.80
C LYS A 13 -10.26 -7.05 -2.35
N LEU A 14 -9.74 -7.07 -3.58
CA LEU A 14 -9.02 -5.92 -4.15
C LEU A 14 -9.80 -5.26 -5.29
N GLY A 15 -10.32 -4.06 -5.03
CA GLY A 15 -10.93 -3.19 -6.05
C GLY A 15 -9.93 -2.56 -7.04
N THR A 16 -10.44 -1.82 -8.02
CA THR A 16 -9.63 -1.14 -9.05
C THR A 16 -8.59 -0.17 -8.47
N ARG A 17 -8.95 0.59 -7.43
CA ARG A 17 -8.02 1.52 -6.74
C ARG A 17 -6.81 0.80 -6.15
N HIS A 18 -7.01 -0.39 -5.57
CA HIS A 18 -5.89 -1.19 -5.04
C HIS A 18 -4.96 -1.66 -6.17
N ARG A 19 -5.54 -2.16 -7.27
CA ARG A 19 -4.74 -2.59 -8.42
C ARG A 19 -3.97 -1.43 -9.06
N ALA A 20 -4.58 -0.25 -9.17
CA ALA A 20 -3.91 0.95 -9.66
C ALA A 20 -2.77 1.41 -8.73
N GLY A 21 -3.00 1.38 -7.41
CA GLY A 21 -1.97 1.70 -6.43
C GLY A 21 -0.80 0.73 -6.45
N ILE A 22 -1.04 -0.58 -6.64
CA ILE A 22 0.04 -1.56 -6.85
C ILE A 22 0.80 -1.27 -8.14
N ALA A 23 0.09 -1.03 -9.24
CA ALA A 23 0.71 -0.82 -10.55
C ALA A 23 1.58 0.45 -10.58
N VAL A 24 1.09 1.56 -10.01
CA VAL A 24 1.83 2.82 -10.04
C VAL A 24 3.12 2.75 -9.22
N THR A 25 3.13 2.00 -8.10
CA THR A 25 4.30 1.89 -7.22
C THR A 25 5.23 0.74 -7.59
N ASN A 26 4.94 -0.03 -8.65
CA ASN A 26 5.72 -1.21 -9.00
C ASN A 26 7.13 -0.86 -9.52
N ASP A 27 7.21 0.11 -10.42
CA ASP A 27 8.47 0.53 -11.07
C ASP A 27 8.81 1.99 -10.74
N THR A 28 8.24 2.52 -9.66
CA THR A 28 8.48 3.89 -9.19
C THR A 28 8.76 3.89 -7.69
N ASP A 29 9.32 4.98 -7.20
CA ASP A 29 9.49 5.26 -5.76
C ASP A 29 8.22 5.87 -5.13
N ALA A 30 7.11 5.88 -5.86
CA ALA A 30 5.86 6.46 -5.37
C ALA A 30 5.29 5.66 -4.19
N ILE A 31 4.65 6.41 -3.29
CA ILE A 31 3.80 5.86 -2.22
C ILE A 31 2.35 6.09 -2.63
N SER A 32 1.52 5.05 -2.61
CA SER A 32 0.09 5.16 -2.87
C SER A 32 -0.72 4.85 -1.63
N LEU A 33 -1.47 5.83 -1.14
CA LEU A 33 -2.45 5.66 -0.07
C LEU A 33 -3.84 5.41 -0.69
N ILE A 34 -4.52 4.36 -0.23
CA ILE A 34 -5.82 3.95 -0.77
C ILE A 34 -6.82 3.86 0.36
N VAL A 35 -7.99 4.48 0.17
CA VAL A 35 -9.16 4.26 1.02
C VAL A 35 -10.16 3.39 0.26
N SER A 36 -10.60 2.30 0.90
CA SER A 36 -11.66 1.45 0.35
C SER A 36 -13.01 2.13 0.51
N GLU A 37 -13.75 2.30 -0.58
CA GLU A 37 -15.12 2.82 -0.57
C GLU A 37 -16.12 1.83 0.03
N GLU A 38 -15.86 0.53 -0.14
CA GLU A 38 -16.76 -0.51 0.36
C GLU A 38 -16.59 -0.76 1.87
N ALA A 39 -15.33 -0.83 2.31
CA ALA A 39 -15.00 -1.25 3.67
C ALA A 39 -14.49 -0.11 4.57
N GLY A 40 -14.25 1.08 4.02
CA GLY A 40 -13.70 2.23 4.77
C GLY A 40 -12.26 2.04 5.25
N VAL A 41 -11.60 0.94 4.89
CA VAL A 41 -10.25 0.60 5.35
C VAL A 41 -9.19 1.36 4.56
N VAL A 42 -8.08 1.66 5.23
CA VAL A 42 -6.91 2.31 4.62
C VAL A 42 -5.85 1.27 4.27
N SER A 43 -5.25 1.40 3.09
CA SER A 43 -4.16 0.56 2.63
C SER A 43 -3.04 1.40 2.04
N LEU A 44 -1.81 0.87 2.08
CA LEU A 44 -0.62 1.51 1.55
C LEU A 44 -0.01 0.61 0.48
N CYS A 45 0.35 1.17 -0.68
CA CYS A 45 1.21 0.50 -1.64
C CYS A 45 2.56 1.21 -1.74
N TYR A 46 3.62 0.42 -1.82
CA TYR A 46 4.98 0.88 -2.06
C TYR A 46 5.82 -0.26 -2.65
N ASN A 47 6.64 0.04 -3.66
CA ASN A 47 7.49 -0.95 -4.34
C ASN A 47 6.73 -2.19 -4.85
N GLY A 48 5.53 -1.98 -5.41
CA GLY A 48 4.66 -3.03 -5.93
C GLY A 48 3.96 -3.90 -4.87
N SER A 49 4.20 -3.64 -3.58
CA SER A 49 3.61 -4.36 -2.45
C SER A 49 2.36 -3.64 -1.92
N LEU A 50 1.40 -4.39 -1.40
CA LEU A 50 0.18 -3.87 -0.74
C LEU A 50 0.17 -4.26 0.74
N GLU A 51 0.08 -3.25 1.61
CA GLU A 51 -0.22 -3.38 3.02
C GLU A 51 -1.68 -2.98 3.26
N TYR A 52 -2.52 -3.98 3.57
CA TYR A 52 -3.98 -3.83 3.62
C TYR A 52 -4.50 -3.58 5.03
N ASN A 53 -5.54 -2.73 5.16
CA ASN A 53 -6.25 -2.43 6.41
C ASN A 53 -5.30 -2.03 7.55
N LEU A 54 -4.48 -1.01 7.28
CA LEU A 54 -3.59 -0.43 8.26
C LEU A 54 -4.37 0.39 9.28
N SER A 55 -3.98 0.26 10.55
CA SER A 55 -4.34 1.25 11.57
C SER A 55 -3.63 2.58 11.28
N LYS A 56 -4.12 3.66 11.87
CA LYS A 56 -3.49 4.98 11.74
C LYS A 56 -2.03 4.96 12.19
N GLU A 57 -1.75 4.33 13.33
CA GLU A 57 -0.40 4.25 13.92
C GLU A 57 0.55 3.47 13.01
N ASN A 58 0.09 2.35 12.44
CA ASN A 58 0.90 1.56 11.51
C ASN A 58 1.13 2.30 10.19
N LEU A 59 0.12 3.04 9.71
CA LEU A 59 0.27 3.86 8.50
C LEU A 59 1.33 4.95 8.69
N GLU A 60 1.24 5.72 9.78
CA GLU A 60 2.19 6.77 10.11
C GLU A 60 3.62 6.23 10.22
N ARG A 61 3.79 5.13 10.98
CA ARG A 61 5.07 4.43 11.11
C ARG A 61 5.63 4.03 9.76
N ARG A 62 4.83 3.39 8.90
CA ARG A 62 5.29 2.93 7.57
C ARG A 62 5.68 4.07 6.65
N ILE A 63 4.91 5.17 6.64
CA ILE A 63 5.25 6.36 5.85
C ILE A 63 6.58 6.96 6.34
N ASN A 64 6.77 7.10 7.65
CA ASN A 64 8.01 7.62 8.23
C ASN A 64 9.23 6.74 7.90
N GLU A 65 9.07 5.41 7.97
CA GLU A 65 10.10 4.45 7.58
C GLU A 65 10.50 4.58 6.11
N ILE A 66 9.51 4.68 5.21
CA ILE A 66 9.76 4.80 3.76
C ILE A 66 10.43 6.13 3.44
N LEU A 67 9.93 7.23 4.00
CA LEU A 67 10.45 8.58 3.75
C LEU A 67 11.70 8.92 4.58
N LYS A 68 12.15 8.00 5.45
CA LYS A 68 13.31 8.17 6.35
C LYS A 68 13.26 9.44 7.21
N LEU A 69 12.06 9.87 7.60
CA LEU A 69 11.86 11.14 8.31
C LEU A 69 12.37 11.11 9.75
N GLU A 70 12.58 9.93 10.34
CA GLU A 70 13.01 9.76 11.74
C GLU A 70 14.54 9.64 11.91
N ASN A 71 15.35 9.78 10.85
CA ASN A 71 16.82 9.64 10.91
C ASN A 71 17.60 10.96 10.78
N ASN A 72 17.00 12.11 11.08
CA ASN A 72 17.67 13.43 10.99
C ASN A 72 17.63 14.25 12.29
N LEU A 73 17.71 13.61 13.46
CA LEU A 73 17.93 14.27 14.75
C LEU A 73 18.96 13.51 15.59
#